data_AF-A0A367HYI1-F1
#
_entry.id   AF-A0A367HYI1-F1
#
_cell.length_a   1.000
_cell.length_b   1.000
_cell.length_c   1.000
_cell.angle_alpha   90.00
_cell.angle_beta   90.00
_cell.angle_gamma   90.00
#
_symmetry.space_group_name_H-M   'P 1'
#
loop_
_entity.id
_entity.type
_entity.pdbx_description
1 polymer ?
#
loop_
_entity_poly.entity_id
_entity_poly.type
_entity_poly.pdbx_seq_one_letter_code
_entity_poly.pdbx_strand_id
1 'polypeptide(L)'
;MLTITTRTGDYYGDGNRYHIWETHDADGELIAELYISTERNEIMNIEVGEDHRGEGHARALYEAASSQIPVFHAPVAHRTIEGNAFAEAVGGETVAPYPCDCDACNFTEE
;
A
#
# COMPACT_ATOMS: atom_id res chain seq x y z
N MET A 1 16.00 -6.47 -13.60
CA MET A 1 14.65 -6.03 -14.00
C MET A 1 13.77 -6.39 -12.83
N LEU A 2 13.09 -5.41 -12.21
CA LEU A 2 12.17 -5.70 -11.11
C LEU A 2 10.99 -6.48 -11.66
N THR A 3 10.72 -7.66 -11.09
CA THR A 3 9.57 -8.46 -11.48
C THR A 3 8.43 -8.11 -10.54
N ILE A 4 7.40 -7.45 -11.08
CA ILE A 4 6.18 -7.15 -10.34
C ILE A 4 5.15 -8.23 -10.65
N THR A 5 4.65 -8.89 -9.61
CA THR A 5 3.55 -9.86 -9.69
C THR A 5 2.28 -9.25 -9.12
N THR A 6 1.13 -9.70 -9.64
CA THR A 6 -0.19 -9.23 -9.21
C THR A 6 -1.06 -10.40 -8.76
N ARG A 7 -1.73 -10.27 -7.63
CA ARG A 7 -2.70 -11.25 -7.15
C ARG A 7 -3.87 -10.57 -6.45
N THR A 8 -4.91 -11.34 -6.13
CA THR A 8 -5.91 -10.94 -5.12
C THR A 8 -5.85 -11.90 -3.94
N GLY A 9 -5.97 -11.39 -2.72
CA GLY A 9 -5.92 -12.19 -1.50
C GLY A 9 -6.36 -11.38 -0.28
N ASP A 10 -6.16 -11.95 0.90
CA ASP A 10 -6.34 -11.25 2.17
C ASP A 10 -5.03 -10.63 2.66
N TYR A 11 -5.16 -9.69 3.60
CA TYR A 11 -4.04 -9.15 4.37
C TYR A 11 -3.96 -9.93 5.67
N TYR A 12 -3.08 -10.94 5.70
CA TYR A 12 -2.82 -11.77 6.89
C TYR A 12 -4.09 -12.33 7.58
N GLY A 13 -5.09 -12.75 6.80
CA GLY A 13 -6.31 -13.36 7.35
C GLY A 13 -7.31 -12.40 8.01
N ASP A 14 -7.26 -11.11 7.69
CA ASP A 14 -8.24 -10.11 8.16
C ASP A 14 -9.66 -10.29 7.57
N GLY A 15 -9.81 -11.19 6.59
CA GLY A 15 -11.08 -11.51 5.94
C GLY A 15 -11.49 -10.50 4.85
N ASN A 16 -10.71 -9.44 4.65
CA ASN A 16 -10.92 -8.48 3.58
C ASN A 16 -10.18 -8.91 2.32
N ARG A 17 -10.68 -8.49 1.15
CA ARG A 17 -10.05 -8.81 -0.14
C ARG A 17 -9.35 -7.60 -0.73
N TYR A 18 -8.10 -7.82 -1.10
CA TYR A 18 -7.23 -6.81 -1.67
C TYR A 18 -6.75 -7.18 -3.08
N HIS A 19 -6.50 -6.15 -3.89
CA HIS A 19 -5.61 -6.22 -5.02
C HIS A 19 -4.18 -6.03 -4.51
N ILE A 20 -3.27 -6.92 -4.89
CA ILE A 20 -1.93 -7.00 -4.31
C ILE A 20 -0.91 -6.95 -5.44
N TRP A 21 0.04 -6.02 -5.32
CA TRP A 21 1.23 -5.97 -6.17
C TRP A 21 2.46 -6.27 -5.32
N GLU A 22 3.32 -7.13 -5.81
CA GLU A 22 4.51 -7.59 -5.09
C GLU A 22 5.73 -7.48 -6.00
N THR A 23 6.86 -7.12 -5.42
CA THR A 23 8.17 -7.19 -6.08
C THR A 23 8.99 -8.27 -5.39
N HIS A 24 9.59 -9.15 -6.18
CA HIS A 24 10.49 -10.19 -5.70
C HIS A 24 11.90 -10.01 -6.25
N ASP A 25 12.89 -10.48 -5.50
CA ASP A 25 14.29 -10.49 -5.93
C ASP A 25 14.58 -11.65 -6.92
N ALA A 26 15.86 -11.86 -7.24
CA ALA A 26 16.27 -12.92 -8.16
C ALA A 26 16.11 -14.34 -7.58
N ASP A 27 16.10 -14.47 -6.26
CA ASP A 27 15.96 -15.73 -5.53
C ASP A 27 14.48 -16.01 -5.20
N GLY A 28 13.59 -15.06 -5.46
CA GLY A 28 12.14 -15.15 -5.23
C GLY A 28 11.71 -14.66 -3.85
N GLU A 29 12.58 -13.98 -3.10
CA GLU A 29 12.25 -13.36 -1.82
C GLU A 29 11.42 -12.09 -2.06
N LEU A 30 10.41 -11.88 -1.21
CA LEU A 30 9.53 -10.70 -1.29
C LEU A 30 10.28 -9.45 -0.82
N ILE A 31 10.46 -8.48 -1.72
CA ILE A 31 11.13 -7.21 -1.43
C ILE A 31 10.13 -6.15 -0.96
N ALA A 32 8.99 -6.06 -1.65
CA ALA A 32 8.02 -4.99 -1.42
C ALA A 32 6.63 -5.45 -1.82
N GLU A 33 5.62 -4.92 -1.15
CA GLU A 33 4.22 -5.25 -1.38
C GLU A 33 3.32 -4.04 -1.21
N LEU A 34 2.26 -4.00 -2.01
CA LEU A 34 1.23 -2.97 -2.03
C LEU A 34 -0.14 -3.63 -1.98
N TYR A 35 -0.92 -3.30 -0.97
CA TYR A 35 -2.29 -3.77 -0.77
C TYR A 35 -3.28 -2.65 -1.05
N ILE A 36 -4.23 -2.92 -1.94
CA ILE A 36 -5.28 -1.98 -2.31
C ILE A 36 -6.65 -2.62 -2.05
N SER A 37 -7.52 -1.94 -1.31
CA SER A 37 -8.90 -2.37 -1.06
C SER A 37 -9.64 -2.60 -2.37
N THR A 38 -10.25 -3.78 -2.54
CA THR A 38 -11.10 -4.05 -3.71
C THR A 38 -12.40 -3.25 -3.72
N GLU A 39 -12.79 -2.66 -2.58
CA GLU A 39 -14.03 -1.88 -2.46
C GLU A 39 -13.83 -0.41 -2.77
N ARG A 40 -12.75 0.20 -2.24
CA ARG A 40 -12.50 1.64 -2.31
C ARG A 40 -11.34 2.02 -3.23
N ASN A 41 -10.59 1.04 -3.73
CA ASN A 41 -9.32 1.25 -4.41
C ASN A 41 -8.32 2.08 -3.57
N GLU A 42 -8.45 1.96 -2.26
CA GLU A 42 -7.64 2.66 -1.27
C GLU A 42 -6.38 1.86 -0.95
N ILE A 43 -5.23 2.53 -0.88
CA ILE A 43 -3.98 1.94 -0.39
C ILE A 43 -4.15 1.64 1.10
N MET A 44 -4.15 0.35 1.43
CA MET A 44 -4.30 -0.14 2.80
C MET A 44 -2.95 -0.41 3.46
N ASN A 45 -1.98 -0.84 2.66
CA ASN A 45 -0.61 -1.00 3.12
C ASN A 45 0.36 -0.86 1.94
N ILE A 46 1.54 -0.31 2.23
CA ILE A 46 2.70 -0.37 1.34
C ILE A 46 3.94 -0.58 2.19
N GLU A 47 4.63 -1.70 1.98
CA GLU A 47 5.81 -2.08 2.75
C GLU A 47 6.97 -2.37 1.80
N VAL A 48 8.17 -1.98 2.22
CA VAL A 48 9.42 -2.32 1.54
C VAL A 48 10.38 -2.84 2.61
N GLY A 49 10.91 -4.05 2.39
CA GLY A 49 11.90 -4.66 3.25
C GLY A 49 13.06 -3.72 3.54
N GLU A 50 13.56 -3.74 4.77
CA GLU A 50 14.46 -2.69 5.29
C GLU A 50 15.73 -2.52 4.44
N ASP A 51 16.28 -3.63 3.97
CA ASP A 51 17.49 -3.67 3.14
C ASP A 51 17.29 -3.12 1.72
N HIS A 52 16.04 -2.86 1.33
CA HIS A 52 15.65 -2.40 -0.01
C HIS A 52 14.96 -1.02 0.00
N ARG A 53 14.90 -0.36 1.17
CA ARG A 53 14.30 0.98 1.30
C ARG A 53 15.14 2.02 0.56
N GLY A 54 14.47 3.00 -0.05
CA GLY A 54 15.12 4.07 -0.81
C GLY A 54 15.52 3.70 -2.25
N GLU A 55 15.29 2.46 -2.69
CA GLU A 55 15.59 1.99 -4.05
C GLU A 55 14.47 2.26 -5.07
N GLY A 56 13.34 2.82 -4.62
CA GLY A 56 12.21 3.18 -5.48
C GLY A 56 11.13 2.09 -5.66
N HIS A 57 11.23 0.96 -4.96
CA HIS A 57 10.26 -0.15 -5.08
C HIS A 57 8.81 0.27 -4.76
N ALA A 58 8.60 1.02 -3.67
CA ALA A 58 7.28 1.54 -3.31
C ALA A 58 6.64 2.37 -4.45
N ARG A 59 7.45 3.23 -5.08
CA ARG A 59 7.02 4.05 -6.22
C ARG A 59 6.71 3.17 -7.43
N ALA A 60 7.55 2.18 -7.72
CA ALA A 60 7.35 1.26 -8.84
C ALA A 60 6.05 0.46 -8.69
N LEU A 61 5.73 -0.02 -7.48
CA LEU A 61 4.47 -0.69 -7.18
C LEU A 61 3.27 0.24 -7.37
N TYR A 62 3.33 1.47 -6.86
CA TYR A 62 2.27 2.46 -7.02
C TYR A 62 2.02 2.83 -8.49
N GLU A 63 3.07 3.06 -9.26
CA GLU A 63 2.96 3.36 -10.70
C GLU A 63 2.39 2.16 -11.46
N ALA A 64 2.82 0.93 -11.13
CA ALA A 64 2.27 -0.28 -11.72
C ALA A 64 0.78 -0.45 -11.41
N ALA A 65 0.34 -0.25 -10.17
CA ALA A 65 -1.06 -0.32 -9.78
C ALA A 65 -1.89 0.78 -10.44
N SER A 66 -1.42 2.03 -10.40
CA SER A 66 -2.10 3.20 -10.99
C SER A 66 -2.25 3.13 -12.51
N SER A 67 -1.40 2.34 -13.17
CA SER A 67 -1.53 2.07 -14.61
C SER A 67 -2.64 1.06 -14.94
N GLN A 68 -3.13 0.30 -13.95
CA GLN A 68 -4.07 -0.80 -14.13
C GLN A 68 -5.45 -0.50 -13.54
N ILE A 69 -5.49 0.17 -12.39
CA ILE A 69 -6.73 0.53 -11.68
C ILE A 69 -6.63 1.96 -11.14
N PRO A 70 -7.77 2.61 -10.81
CA PRO A 70 -7.75 3.78 -9.94
C PRO A 70 -7.07 3.42 -8.62
N VAL A 71 -6.26 4.33 -8.08
CA VAL A 71 -5.58 4.14 -6.79
C VAL A 71 -5.74 5.43 -6.00
N PHE A 72 -6.14 5.28 -4.74
CA PHE A 72 -6.34 6.39 -3.83
C PHE A 72 -5.52 6.20 -2.57
N HIS A 73 -4.89 7.27 -2.09
CA HIS A 73 -4.31 7.30 -0.76
C HIS A 73 -5.41 7.32 0.30
N ALA A 74 -5.15 6.68 1.44
CA ALA A 74 -6.03 6.73 2.61
C ALA A 74 -6.27 8.18 3.07
N PRO A 75 -7.34 8.49 3.84
CA PRO A 75 -7.52 9.82 4.41
C PRO A 75 -6.26 10.26 5.17
N VAL A 76 -5.91 11.55 5.13
CA VAL A 76 -4.71 12.08 5.81
C VAL A 76 -4.65 11.67 7.28
N ALA A 77 -5.81 11.65 7.96
CA ALA A 77 -5.92 11.25 9.37
C ALA A 77 -5.65 9.75 9.64
N HIS A 78 -5.64 8.90 8.62
CA HIS A 78 -5.42 7.45 8.73
C HIS A 78 -4.00 7.04 8.32
N ARG A 79 -3.16 8.01 7.88
CA ARG A 79 -1.81 7.74 7.42
C ARG A 79 -0.83 7.79 8.57
N THR A 80 0.15 6.88 8.56
CA THR A 80 1.38 7.08 9.32
C THR A 80 2.19 8.26 8.76
N ILE A 81 3.22 8.69 9.49
CA ILE A 81 4.14 9.74 9.00
C ILE A 81 4.78 9.31 7.69
N GLU A 82 5.21 8.05 7.60
CA GLU A 82 5.81 7.43 6.42
C GLU A 82 4.82 7.35 5.27
N GLY A 83 3.58 6.94 5.55
CA GLY A 83 2.50 6.88 4.56
C GLY A 83 2.15 8.27 4.01
N ASN A 84 2.15 9.30 4.85
CA ASN A 84 1.93 10.66 4.40
C ASN A 84 3.09 11.18 3.55
N ALA A 85 4.34 10.94 3.97
CA ALA A 85 5.52 11.31 3.19
C ALA A 85 5.53 10.60 1.82
N PHE A 86 5.12 9.33 1.77
CA PHE A 86 4.95 8.60 0.52
C PHE A 86 3.89 9.23 -0.37
N ALA A 87 2.69 9.52 0.17
CA ALA A 87 1.59 10.14 -0.57
C ALA A 87 1.99 11.51 -1.14
N GLU A 88 2.73 12.32 -0.38
CA GLU A 88 3.27 13.60 -0.87
C GLU A 88 4.31 13.41 -1.97
N ALA A 89 5.17 12.39 -1.86
CA ALA A 89 6.24 12.14 -2.82
C ALA A 89 5.73 11.60 -4.17
N VAL A 90 4.72 10.74 -4.17
CA VAL A 90 4.16 10.17 -5.41
C VAL A 90 2.97 10.97 -5.96
N GLY A 91 2.36 11.83 -5.14
CA GLY A 91 1.13 12.54 -5.46
C GLY A 91 -0.05 11.59 -5.62
N GLY A 92 -1.12 12.04 -6.29
CA GLY A 92 -2.33 11.24 -6.51
C GLY A 92 -3.49 11.65 -5.61
N GLU A 93 -4.63 11.02 -5.84
CA GLU A 93 -5.87 11.37 -5.17
C GLU A 93 -5.97 10.71 -3.80
N THR A 94 -6.69 11.37 -2.89
CA THR A 94 -6.97 10.87 -1.54
C THR A 94 -8.46 10.55 -1.46
N VAL A 95 -8.82 9.39 -0.90
CA VAL A 95 -10.24 9.08 -0.67
C VAL A 95 -10.88 10.13 0.24
N ALA A 96 -12.19 10.34 0.08
CA ALA A 96 -12.93 11.26 0.95
C ALA A 96 -12.80 10.82 2.42
N PRO A 97 -12.74 11.77 3.38
CA PRO A 97 -12.65 11.41 4.79
C PRO A 97 -13.82 10.53 5.25
N TYR A 98 -13.52 9.51 6.04
CA TYR A 98 -14.49 8.64 6.70
C TYR A 98 -13.96 8.31 8.12
N PRO A 99 -14.81 7.94 9.09
CA PRO A 99 -14.34 7.52 10.41
C PRO A 99 -13.44 6.28 10.27
N CYS A 100 -12.24 6.23 10.86
CA CYS A 100 -11.46 4.98 10.75
C CYS A 100 -12.24 3.83 11.39
N ASP A 101 -12.58 2.88 10.53
CA ASP A 101 -13.13 1.57 10.85
C ASP A 101 -12.01 0.53 11.04
N CYS A 102 -10.76 0.99 11.05
CA CYS A 102 -9.57 0.20 11.18
C CYS A 102 -9.13 0.06 12.65
N ASP A 103 -8.84 -1.17 13.10
CA ASP A 103 -8.27 -1.41 14.44
C ASP A 103 -6.95 -0.66 14.67
N ALA A 104 -6.22 -0.38 13.57
CA ALA A 104 -4.95 0.34 13.58
C ALA A 104 -5.04 1.84 13.93
N CYS A 105 -6.23 2.45 13.95
CA CYS A 105 -6.40 3.86 14.37
C CYS A 105 -7.02 4.03 15.77
N ASN A 106 -7.27 2.95 16.51
CA ASN A 106 -7.58 3.03 17.95
C ASN A 106 -6.29 3.28 18.76
N PHE A 107 -5.62 4.40 18.50
CA PHE A 107 -4.58 4.90 19.39
C PHE A 107 -5.26 5.58 20.59
N THR A 108 -5.71 4.79 21.57
CA THR A 108 -5.76 5.29 22.94
C THR A 108 -4.31 5.35 23.43
N GLU A 109 -3.61 6.44 23.11
CA GLU A 109 -2.42 6.81 23.86
C GLU A 109 -2.87 7.16 25.29
N GLU A 110 -2.73 6.22 26.23
CA GLU A 110 -2.64 6.52 27.66
C GLU A 110 -1.20 6.87 28.06
#